data_AF-A0A5C6M9Q7-F1
#
_entry.id   AF-A0A5C6M9Q7-F1
#
_cell.length_a   1.000
_cell.length_b   1.000
_cell.length_c   1.000
_cell.angle_alpha   90.00
_cell.angle_beta   90.00
_cell.angle_gamma   90.00
#
_symmetry.space_group_name_H-M   'P 1'
#
loop_
_entity.id
_entity.type
_entity.pdbx_description
1 polymer ?
#
loop_
_entity_poly.entity_id
_entity_poly.type
_entity_poly.pdbx_seq_one_letter_code
_entity_poly.pdbx_strand_id
1 'polypeptide(L)' 'RLDRILTWFSSPISNGTSEGFNSRIQAIKSAARGFRILEHYRIRILFYCGKLSLNQ' A
#
# COMPACT_ATOMS: atom_id res chain seq x y z
N ARG A 1 18.09 18.70 -5.82
CA ARG A 1 17.62 17.54 -4.99
C ARG A 1 16.72 18.01 -3.84
N LEU A 2 16.97 19.20 -3.27
CA LEU A 2 16.10 19.83 -2.26
C LEU A 2 14.80 20.42 -2.85
N ASP A 3 14.77 20.70 -4.15
CA ASP A 3 13.68 21.40 -4.84
C ASP A 3 12.32 20.70 -4.68
N ARG A 4 12.31 19.36 -4.70
CA ARG A 4 11.10 18.56 -4.49
C ARG A 4 10.63 18.53 -3.04
N ILE A 5 11.53 18.75 -2.07
CA ILE A 5 11.19 18.85 -0.65
C ILE A 5 10.52 20.20 -0.40
N LEU A 6 11.03 21.27 -1.01
CA LEU A 6 10.47 22.62 -0.90
C LEU A 6 9.09 22.76 -1.57
N THR A 7 8.78 21.92 -2.55
CA THR A 7 7.48 21.93 -3.26
C THR A 7 6.30 21.69 -2.32
N TRP A 8 6.48 20.97 -1.21
CA TRP A 8 5.43 20.74 -0.21
C TRP A 8 4.87 22.05 0.38
N PHE A 9 5.73 23.07 0.56
CA PHE A 9 5.32 24.38 1.08
C PHE A 9 4.50 25.18 0.05
N SER A 10 4.62 24.87 -1.25
CA SER A 10 3.87 25.51 -2.33
C SER A 10 2.63 24.73 -2.76
N SER A 11 2.65 23.40 -2.62
CA SER A 11 1.53 22.51 -2.91
C SER A 11 1.56 21.36 -1.90
N PRO A 12 0.58 21.26 -0.97
CA PRO A 12 0.57 20.26 0.09
C PRO A 12 0.13 18.88 -0.43
N ILE A 13 0.86 18.34 -1.41
CA ILE A 13 0.70 16.98 -1.89
C ILE A 13 1.55 16.07 -1.00
N SER A 14 0.88 15.35 -0.10
CA SER A 14 1.53 14.38 0.78
C SER A 14 1.45 12.97 0.19
N ASN A 15 2.58 12.26 0.21
CA ASN A 15 2.64 10.84 -0.15
C ASN A 15 2.17 9.93 1.00
N GLY A 16 1.76 10.49 2.15
CA GLY A 16 1.46 9.72 3.37
C GLY A 16 0.39 8.64 3.17
N THR A 17 -0.64 8.89 2.37
CA THR A 17 -1.65 7.87 2.02
C THR A 17 -1.04 6.70 1.25
N SER A 18 -0.21 6.98 0.25
CA SER A 18 0.49 5.96 -0.54
C SER A 18 1.50 5.19 0.31
N GLU A 19 2.20 5.86 1.23
CA GLU A 19 3.14 5.24 2.16
C GLU A 19 2.43 4.32 3.16
N GLY A 20 1.25 4.70 3.63
CA GLY A 20 0.38 3.85 4.43
C GLY A 20 -0.01 2.56 3.70
N PHE A 21 -0.42 2.66 2.43
CA PHE A 21 -0.71 1.49 1.61
C PHE A 21 0.54 0.63 1.36
N ASN A 22 1.67 1.24 1.00
CA ASN A 22 2.92 0.52 0.76
C ASN A 22 3.37 -0.26 2.00
N SER A 23 3.29 0.34 3.19
CA SER A 23 3.64 -0.31 4.45
C SER A 23 2.75 -1.52 4.74
N ARG A 24 1.44 -1.41 4.49
CA ARG A 24 0.48 -2.50 4.70
C ARG A 24 0.67 -3.66 3.72
N ILE A 25 0.98 -3.34 2.46
CA ILE A 25 1.33 -4.33 1.44
C ILE A 25 2.63 -5.08 1.81
N GLN A 26 3.64 -4.36 2.32
CA GLN A 26 4.88 -4.98 2.81
C GLN A 26 4.63 -5.90 4.00
N ALA A 27 3.76 -5.52 4.94
CA ALA A 27 3.35 -6.38 6.04
C ALA A 27 2.69 -7.68 5.53
N ILE A 28 1.76 -7.59 4.57
CA ILE A 28 1.12 -8.76 3.93
C ILE A 28 2.16 -9.64 3.23
N LYS A 29 3.13 -9.04 2.54
CA LYS A 29 4.22 -9.75 1.87
C LYS A 29 5.11 -10.50 2.87
N SER A 30 5.46 -9.87 3.99
CA SER A 30 6.27 -10.47 5.05
C SER A 30 5.55 -11.65 5.73
N ALA A 31 4.25 -11.49 6.02
CA ALA A 31 3.44 -12.51 6.66
C ALA A 31 3.24 -13.76 5.79
N ALA A 32 3.39 -13.63 4.48
CA ALA A 32 3.15 -14.72 3.54
C ALA A 32 4.36 -15.60 3.24
N ARG A 33 5.55 -15.27 3.78
CA ARG A 33 6.79 -16.06 3.63
C ARG A 33 7.07 -16.50 2.17
N GLY A 34 6.72 -15.66 1.20
CA GLY A 34 6.79 -15.98 -0.22
C GLY A 34 5.47 -16.54 -0.75
N PHE A 35 4.57 -15.67 -1.22
CA PHE A 35 3.40 -16.09 -1.96
C PHE A 35 3.84 -16.90 -3.18
N ARG A 36 3.56 -18.21 -3.17
CA ARG A 36 3.84 -19.12 -4.28
C ARG A 36 2.96 -18.83 -5.50
N ILE A 37 1.83 -18.13 -5.29
CA ILE A 37 0.84 -17.75 -6.30
C ILE A 37 0.50 -16.26 -6.12
N LEU A 38 0.74 -15.46 -7.16
CA LEU A 38 0.52 -14.00 -7.18
C LEU A 38 -0.95 -13.62 -6.99
N GLU A 39 -1.88 -14.45 -7.46
CA GLU A 39 -3.32 -14.21 -7.33
C GLU A 39 -3.75 -14.10 -5.87
N HIS A 40 -3.27 -15.00 -5.00
CA HIS A 40 -3.57 -14.97 -3.57
C HIS A 40 -3.02 -13.72 -2.89
N TYR A 41 -1.88 -13.21 -3.36
CA TYR A 41 -1.33 -11.95 -2.89
C TYR A 41 -2.24 -10.77 -3.25
N ARG A 42 -2.73 -10.73 -4.49
CA ARG A 42 -3.66 -9.69 -4.96
C ARG A 42 -4.98 -9.71 -4.19
N ILE A 43 -5.56 -10.89 -3.99
CA ILE A 43 -6.80 -11.04 -3.20
C ILE A 43 -6.60 -10.51 -1.78
N ARG A 44 -5.50 -10.86 -1.12
CA ARG A 44 -5.20 -10.33 0.23
C ARG A 44 -5.03 -8.82 0.26
N ILE A 45 -4.34 -8.24 -0.73
CA ILE A 45 -4.22 -6.77 -0.81
C ILE A 45 -5.60 -6.14 -0.96
N LEU A 46 -6.46 -6.66 -1.83
CA LEU A 46 -7.81 -6.15 -2.03
C LEU A 46 -8.70 -6.32 -0.80
N PHE A 47 -8.52 -7.42 -0.05
CA PHE A 47 -9.23 -7.64 1.21
C PHE A 47 -8.81 -6.63 2.30
N TYR A 48 -7.50 -6.46 2.53
CA TYR A 48 -6.98 -5.61 3.61
C TYR A 48 -6.93 -4.12 3.28
N CYS A 49 -6.68 -3.75 2.02
CA CYS A 49 -6.55 -2.36 1.58
C CYS A 49 -7.77 -1.87 0.79
N GLY A 50 -8.44 -2.77 0.05
CA GLY A 50 -9.57 -2.44 -0.82
C GLY A 50 -10.96 -2.60 -0.19
N LYS A 51 -11.04 -3.01 1.09
CA LYS A 51 -12.31 -3.28 1.81
C LYS A 51 -13.25 -4.21 1.03
N LEU A 52 -12.70 -5.22 0.34
CA LEU A 52 -13.51 -6.19 -0.38
C LEU A 52 -14.42 -6.94 0.63
N SER A 53 -15.72 -6.61 0.64
CA SER A 53 -16.71 -7.34 1.43
C SER A 53 -16.92 -8.71 0.82
N LEU A 54 -16.43 -9.74 1.51
CA LEU A 54 -16.87 -11.12 1.30
C LEU A 54 -18.23 -11.26 2.00
N ASN A 55 -19.30 -10.75 1.36
CA ASN A 55 -20.64 -11.19 1.73
C ASN A 55 -20.75 -12.64 1.25
N GLN A 56 -20.62 -13.57 2.20
CA GLN A 56 -21.02 -14.96 2.01
C GLN A 56 -22.53 -15.07 2.18
#